data_AF-A0A2L2ZE74-F1
#
_entry.id   AF-A0A2L2ZE74-F1
#
_cell.length_a   1.000
_cell.length_b   1.000
_cell.length_c   1.000
_cell.angle_alpha   90.00
_cell.angle_beta   90.00
_cell.angle_gamma   90.00
#
_symmetry.space_group_name_H-M   'P 1'
#
loop_
_entity.id
_entity.type
_entity.pdbx_description
1 polymer ?
#
loop_
_entity_poly.entity_id
_entity_poly.type
_entity_poly.pdbx_seq_one_letter_code
_entity_poly.pdbx_strand_id
1 'polypeptide(L)' 'ESNADYKGLEVDRLVIEHIHVNRAPTMWRCTYRAHGLINPYLSSHFHIEFILTEKEQVVAKPSAEED' A
#
# COMPACT_ATOMS: atom_id res chain seq x y z
N GLU A 1 -10.30 -4.57 6.05
CA GLU A 1 -11.36 -5.02 6.98
C GLU A 1 -11.47 -6.54 7.01
N SER A 2 -11.92 -7.22 5.94
CA SER A 2 -12.10 -8.69 5.96
C SER A 2 -10.91 -9.52 6.48
N ASN A 3 -9.66 -9.18 6.15
CA ASN A 3 -8.48 -9.87 6.69
C ASN A 3 -8.26 -9.62 8.18
N ALA A 4 -8.68 -8.45 8.67
CA ALA A 4 -8.59 -8.06 10.08
C ALA A 4 -9.73 -8.72 10.88
N ASP A 5 -10.95 -8.78 10.33
CA ASP A 5 -12.06 -9.56 10.89
C ASP A 5 -11.70 -11.04 11.06
N TYR A 6 -11.10 -11.63 10.02
CA TYR A 6 -10.63 -13.01 10.08
C TYR A 6 -9.55 -13.24 11.15
N LYS A 7 -8.72 -12.22 11.42
CA LYS A 7 -7.70 -12.25 12.48
C LYS A 7 -8.26 -11.88 13.86
N GLY A 8 -9.52 -11.50 13.97
CA GLY A 8 -10.17 -11.11 15.23
C GLY A 8 -9.77 -9.72 15.74
N LEU A 9 -9.31 -8.82 14.86
CA LEU A 9 -8.99 -7.43 15.20
C LEU A 9 -10.27 -6.57 15.21
N GLU A 10 -10.31 -5.54 16.04
CA GLU A 10 -11.44 -4.62 16.13
C GLU A 10 -11.42 -3.64 14.95
N VAL A 11 -12.30 -3.85 13.97
CA VAL A 11 -12.33 -3.09 12.70
C VAL A 11 -12.39 -1.58 12.90
N ASP A 12 -13.17 -1.12 13.87
CA ASP A 12 -13.36 0.30 14.16
C ASP A 12 -12.10 0.99 14.72
N ARG A 13 -11.12 0.21 15.20
CA ARG A 13 -9.86 0.72 15.76
C ARG A 13 -8.67 0.59 14.83
N LEU A 14 -8.86 0.08 13.63
CA LEU A 14 -7.78 -0.07 12.65
C LEU A 14 -7.35 1.28 12.09
N VAL A 15 -6.04 1.46 12.00
CA VAL A 15 -5.40 2.61 11.38
C VAL A 15 -4.43 2.11 10.33
N ILE A 16 -4.30 2.85 9.23
CA ILE A 16 -3.29 2.58 8.21
C ILE A 16 -1.94 3.05 8.75
N GLU A 17 -1.04 2.10 9.03
CA GLU A 17 0.31 2.39 9.48
C GLU A 17 1.23 2.70 8.30
N HIS A 18 1.15 1.88 7.26
CA HIS A 18 2.06 1.96 6.13
C HIS A 18 1.35 1.69 4.81
N ILE A 19 1.72 2.49 3.82
CA ILE A 19 1.30 2.35 2.43
C ILE A 19 2.55 2.30 1.57
N HIS A 20 2.69 1.24 0.80
CA HIS A 20 3.78 1.08 -0.16
C HIS A 20 3.24 0.94 -1.57
N VAL A 21 3.85 1.64 -2.52
CA VAL A 21 3.48 1.55 -3.95
C VAL A 21 4.73 1.35 -4.79
N ASN A 22 4.80 0.20 -5.45
CA ASN A 22 5.88 -0.15 -6.36
C ASN A 22 5.43 -0.11 -7.81
N ARG A 23 6.34 0.27 -8.71
CA ARG A 23 6.10 0.14 -10.14
C ARG A 23 6.04 -1.34 -10.51
N ALA A 24 5.00 -1.71 -11.25
CA ALA A 24 4.85 -3.05 -11.80
C ALA A 24 5.36 -3.08 -13.26
N PRO A 25 5.56 -4.28 -13.83
CA PRO A 25 5.94 -4.41 -15.23
C PRO A 25 4.95 -3.72 -16.19
N THR A 26 5.50 -2.94 -17.10
CA THR A 26 4.76 -2.32 -18.21
C THR A 26 4.34 -3.39 -19.21
N MET A 27 3.05 -3.42 -19.58
CA MET A 27 2.58 -4.23 -20.69
C MET A 27 2.74 -3.44 -21.99
N TRP A 28 3.24 -4.13 -23.02
CA TRP A 28 3.56 -3.52 -24.31
C TRP A 28 2.42 -3.71 -25.30
N ARG A 29 1.95 -2.60 -25.87
CA ARG A 29 1.05 -2.57 -27.01
C ARG A 29 1.60 -1.59 -28.04
N CYS A 30 1.14 -1.69 -29.27
CA CYS A 30 1.53 -0.76 -30.34
C CYS A 30 0.36 0.13 -30.72
N THR A 31 0.67 1.38 -31.07
CA THR A 31 -0.27 2.29 -31.74
C THR A 31 0.27 2.65 -33.11
N TYR A 32 -0.56 2.43 -34.13
CA TYR A 32 -0.28 2.90 -35.48
C TYR A 32 -0.48 4.40 -35.55
N ARG A 33 0.45 5.09 -36.20
CA ARG A 33 0.44 6.53 -36.41
C ARG A 33 0.57 6.83 -37.91
N ALA A 34 0.41 8.11 -38.25
CA ALA A 34 0.56 8.56 -39.63
C ALA A 34 1.94 8.20 -40.20
N HIS A 35 2.02 8.06 -41.53
CA HIS A 35 3.26 7.77 -42.27
C HIS A 35 3.97 6.46 -41.87
N GLY A 36 3.22 5.46 -41.38
CA GLY A 36 3.76 4.13 -41.05
C GLY A 36 4.54 4.08 -39.75
N LEU A 37 4.44 5.10 -38.90
CA LEU A 37 5.08 5.13 -37.60
C LEU A 37 4.37 4.17 -36.62
N ILE A 38 5.16 3.40 -35.86
CA ILE A 38 4.67 2.50 -34.82
C ILE A 38 5.28 2.94 -33.49
N ASN A 39 4.43 3.40 -32.56
CA ASN A 39 4.86 3.83 -31.23
C ASN A 39 4.35 2.88 -30.14
N PRO A 40 5.14 2.66 -29.08
CA PRO A 40 4.70 1.88 -27.94
C PRO A 40 3.59 2.62 -27.19
N TYR A 41 2.52 1.90 -26.87
CA TYR A 41 1.48 2.29 -25.94
C TYR A 41 1.65 1.46 -24.67
N LEU A 42 2.31 2.06 -23.69
CA LEU A 42 2.73 1.41 -22.46
C LEU A 42 1.71 1.64 -21.35
N SER A 43 1.29 0.58 -20.69
CA SER A 43 0.42 0.65 -19.51
C SER A 43 1.23 0.91 -18.23
N SER A 44 0.86 1.90 -17.43
CA SER A 44 1.47 2.15 -16.13
C SER A 44 0.76 1.37 -15.01
N HIS A 45 1.24 0.16 -14.72
CA HIS A 45 0.74 -0.65 -13.61
C HIS A 45 1.57 -0.43 -12.34
N PHE A 46 1.00 -0.78 -11.19
CA PHE A 46 1.66 -0.70 -9.90
C PHE A 46 1.20 -1.84 -8.97
N HIS A 47 2.04 -2.18 -8.00
CA HIS A 47 1.72 -3.06 -6.87
C HIS A 47 1.50 -2.18 -5.64
N ILE A 48 0.36 -2.33 -4.97
CA ILE A 48 0.08 -1.63 -3.72
C ILE A 48 0.08 -2.62 -2.57
N GLU A 49 0.75 -2.25 -1.49
CA GLU A 49 0.72 -2.97 -0.22
C GLU A 49 0.23 -2.02 0.88
N PHE A 50 -0.72 -2.49 1.67
CA PHE A 50 -1.27 -1.78 2.81
C PHE A 50 -1.05 -2.59 4.08
N ILE A 51 -0.57 -1.93 5.13
CA ILE A 51 -0.46 -2.50 6.48
C ILE A 51 -1.39 -1.71 7.40
N LEU A 52 -2.31 -2.46 8.03
CA LEU A 52 -3.28 -1.96 8.98
C LEU A 52 -2.92 -2.50 10.36
N THR A 53 -2.90 -1.63 11.36
CA THR A 53 -2.68 -2.00 12.76
C THR A 53 -3.72 -1.37 13.66
N GLU A 54 -3.97 -1.99 14.81
CA GLU A 54 -4.82 -1.41 15.84
C GLU A 54 -4.09 -0.24 16.51
N LYS A 55 -4.81 0.85 16.77
CA LYS A 55 -4.24 1.99 17.46
C LYS A 55 -3.86 1.62 18.89
N GLU A 56 -2.56 1.67 19.20
CA GLU A 56 -2.04 1.41 20.55
C GLU A 56 -2.63 2.40 21.57
N GLN A 57 -2.96 1.90 22.77
CA GLN A 57 -3.25 2.77 23.91
C GLN A 57 -1.97 3.53 24.28
N VAL A 58 -2.11 4.80 24.69
CA VAL A 58 -0.99 5.65 25.09
C VAL A 58 -0.24 4.99 26.25
N VAL A 59 0.93 4.41 25.97
CA VAL A 59 1.82 3.88 27.00
C VAL A 59 2.54 5.06 27.64
N ALA A 60 2.41 5.20 28.97
CA ALA A 60 3.10 6.25 29.72
C ALA A 60 4.61 6.04 29.65
N LYS A 61 5.38 7.12 29.51
CA LYS A 61 6.84 7.05 29.59
C LYS A 61 7.27 6.49 30.95
N PRO A 62 8.28 5.60 31.01
CA PRO A 62 8.86 5.19 32.28
C PRO A 62 9.45 6.44 32.97
N SER A 63 9.02 6.71 34.19
CA SER A 63 9.60 7.75 35.05
C SER A 63 11.04 7.36 35.36
N ALA A 64 11.99 8.24 35.06
CA ALA A 64 13.40 8.03 35.31
C ALA A 64 13.72 8.24 36.80
N GLU A 65 13.28 7.34 37.66
CA GLU A 65 13.65 7.29 39.09
C GLU A 65 13.62 5.82 39.54
N GLU A 66 14.77 5.14 39.44
CA GLU A 66 15.30 4.09 40.32
C GLU A 66 16.49 3.40 39.63
N ASP A 67 17.67 4.03 39.77
CA ASP A 67 19.00 3.40 39.90
C ASP A 67 19.96 4.44 40.53
#